data_AF-A0AAD4BJC2-F1
#
_entry.id   AF-A0AAD4BJC2-F1
#
_cell.length_a   1.000
_cell.length_b   1.000
_cell.length_c   1.000
_cell.angle_alpha   90.00
_cell.angle_beta   90.00
_cell.angle_gamma   90.00
#
_symmetry.space_group_name_H-M   'P 1'
#
loop_
_entity.id
_entity.type
_entity.pdbx_description
1 polymer ?
#
loop_
_entity_poly.entity_id
_entity_poly.type
_entity_poly.pdbx_seq_one_letter_code
_entity_poly.pdbx_strand_id
1 'polypeptide(L)'
;MGWRLADATPRRVMLDSGFVRGLRAVLGWDNSIEDVGQYVWCAETHLLSTGKEFQLVICMSASMSLRLMHATRISIDTSFKRVHGWQEFEIETWDNYHMRSIVSTRAFTTSQSAEAHFILFSRIFAIAKSDTGLSVKFHHIDGNGIQSVVADGHKGQGLGLGMFCVSLCATNTMVCRYEPSCRVCDLTPYDHLRCVYRLCIVHFRRNLLKLQTSVNPSVYNAMLSIACTEPHPDFKHTLRIIQNGGKKAKAWLKEKIVDTKFALPALYYPESLMPLEFWQACPTTTNGNEQAHRSINRDGTNLTLLAGIMRGQEYDERAATSINVHMEYGINSRDQPSTHNFRALRSVSRHGE
;
A
#
# COMPACT_ATOMS: atom_id res chain seq x y z
N MET A 1 27.39 -29.87 -7.14
CA MET A 1 27.12 -28.47 -6.74
C MET A 1 28.28 -27.61 -7.21
N GLY A 2 28.06 -26.65 -8.11
CA GLY A 2 29.11 -25.85 -8.76
C GLY A 2 29.38 -24.50 -8.09
N TRP A 3 29.34 -24.44 -6.75
CA TRP A 3 29.61 -23.20 -6.02
C TRP A 3 31.11 -22.99 -5.88
N ARG A 4 31.60 -21.79 -6.20
CA ARG A 4 32.93 -21.34 -5.77
C ARG A 4 32.76 -20.65 -4.42
N LEU A 5 33.61 -20.94 -3.44
CA LEU A 5 33.54 -20.39 -2.08
C LEU A 5 33.48 -18.84 -2.07
N ALA A 6 34.07 -18.20 -3.09
CA ALA A 6 34.06 -16.76 -3.29
C ALA A 6 32.65 -16.15 -3.56
N ASP A 7 31.66 -16.96 -3.98
CA ASP A 7 30.29 -16.51 -4.24
C ASP A 7 29.35 -16.62 -3.03
N ALA A 8 29.82 -17.24 -1.94
CA ALA A 8 29.05 -17.53 -0.73
C ALA A 8 28.98 -16.33 0.24
N THR A 9 28.38 -15.23 -0.21
CA THR A 9 28.01 -14.15 0.72
C THR A 9 26.92 -14.63 1.69
N PRO A 10 26.88 -14.17 2.95
CA PRO A 10 25.84 -14.58 3.92
C PRO A 10 24.42 -14.43 3.35
N ARG A 11 24.20 -13.39 2.55
CA ARG A 11 22.94 -13.17 1.85
C ARG A 11 22.62 -14.23 0.79
N ARG A 12 23.59 -14.64 -0.04
CA ARG A 12 23.37 -15.68 -1.07
C ARG A 12 23.18 -17.05 -0.45
N VAL A 13 23.90 -17.35 0.61
CA VAL A 13 23.80 -18.60 1.36
C VAL A 13 22.42 -18.72 2.03
N MET A 14 21.91 -17.63 2.60
CA MET A 14 20.55 -17.56 3.18
C MET A 14 19.42 -17.54 2.13
N LEU A 15 19.73 -17.38 0.84
CA LEU A 15 18.78 -17.41 -0.28
C LEU A 15 18.69 -18.78 -0.97
N ASP A 16 19.61 -19.70 -0.68
CA ASP A 16 19.58 -21.05 -1.22
C ASP A 16 18.77 -21.97 -0.28
N SER A 17 17.52 -22.23 -0.67
CA SER A 17 16.59 -23.03 0.13
C SER A 17 16.99 -24.50 0.25
N GLY A 18 17.85 -25.03 -0.64
CA GLY A 18 18.43 -26.35 -0.51
C GLY A 18 19.54 -26.39 0.53
N PHE A 19 20.41 -25.39 0.53
CA PHE A 19 21.46 -25.23 1.53
C PHE A 19 20.90 -24.99 2.93
N VAL A 20 19.95 -24.05 3.09
CA VAL A 20 19.36 -23.74 4.40
C VAL A 20 18.62 -24.95 4.97
N ARG A 21 17.93 -25.72 4.12
CA ARG A 21 17.23 -26.95 4.53
C ARG A 21 18.21 -28.05 4.92
N GLY A 22 19.28 -28.26 4.15
CA GLY A 22 20.33 -29.21 4.49
C GLY A 22 21.07 -28.82 5.79
N LEU A 23 21.31 -27.52 5.99
CA LEU A 23 21.94 -27.00 7.20
C LEU A 23 21.04 -27.19 8.42
N ARG A 24 19.73 -26.93 8.31
CA ARG A 24 18.75 -27.18 9.37
C ARG A 24 18.72 -28.65 9.79
N ALA A 25 18.71 -29.57 8.82
CA ALA A 25 18.75 -31.00 9.08
C ALA A 25 20.05 -31.41 9.82
N VAL A 26 21.20 -30.89 9.39
CA VAL A 26 22.50 -31.17 10.04
C VAL A 26 22.58 -30.59 11.45
N LEU A 27 21.97 -29.41 11.69
CA LEU A 27 21.96 -28.76 12.99
C LEU A 27 20.84 -29.26 13.92
N GLY A 28 20.02 -30.21 13.49
CA GLY A 28 18.89 -30.74 14.27
C GLY A 28 17.76 -29.72 14.48
N TRP A 29 17.69 -28.69 13.63
CA TRP A 29 16.66 -27.65 13.67
C TRP A 29 15.33 -28.08 13.01
N ASP A 30 15.25 -29.31 12.49
CA ASP A 30 14.02 -29.86 11.89
C ASP A 30 12.87 -30.07 12.90
N ASN A 31 13.17 -30.09 14.20
CA ASN A 31 12.15 -30.17 15.26
C ASN A 31 11.48 -28.82 15.58
N SER A 32 11.91 -27.72 14.94
CA SER A 32 11.30 -26.40 15.08
C SER A 32 10.62 -25.93 13.81
N ILE A 33 10.09 -26.86 13.00
CA ILE A 33 8.98 -26.50 12.11
C ILE A 33 7.77 -26.33 13.02
N GLU A 34 7.72 -25.19 13.73
CA GLU A 34 6.45 -24.64 14.16
C GLU A 34 5.55 -24.66 12.93
N ASP A 35 4.36 -25.26 13.12
CA ASP A 35 3.28 -25.37 12.15
C ASP A 35 3.33 -24.17 11.19
N VAL A 36 3.77 -24.40 9.94
CA VAL A 36 3.86 -23.35 8.93
C VAL A 36 2.42 -23.04 8.57
N GLY A 37 1.78 -22.23 9.41
CA GLY A 37 0.36 -21.94 9.35
C GLY A 37 -0.04 -21.54 7.93
N GLN A 38 -1.32 -21.78 7.61
CA GLN A 38 -1.87 -21.54 6.28
C GLN A 38 -1.43 -20.18 5.71
N TYR A 39 -0.58 -20.20 4.67
CA TYR A 39 -0.13 -18.98 3.99
C TYR A 39 -1.05 -18.62 2.82
N VAL A 40 -1.50 -19.59 2.04
CA VAL A 40 -2.50 -19.39 0.98
C VAL A 40 -3.89 -19.62 1.56
N TRP A 41 -4.68 -18.56 1.65
CA TRP A 41 -6.00 -18.59 2.25
C TRP A 41 -7.10 -18.96 1.27
N CYS A 42 -7.03 -18.40 0.07
CA CYS A 42 -7.99 -18.72 -0.97
C CYS A 42 -7.40 -18.57 -2.37
N ALA A 43 -7.97 -19.33 -3.29
CA ALA A 43 -7.80 -19.21 -4.73
C ALA A 43 -9.20 -19.31 -5.34
N GLU A 44 -9.74 -18.19 -5.80
CA GLU A 44 -11.15 -18.05 -6.15
C GLU A 44 -11.30 -17.45 -7.56
N THR A 45 -12.39 -17.82 -8.23
CA THR A 45 -12.85 -17.21 -9.47
C THR A 45 -14.22 -16.58 -9.24
N HIS A 46 -14.37 -15.33 -9.64
CA HIS A 46 -15.58 -14.53 -9.52
C HIS A 46 -16.03 -14.08 -10.91
N LEU A 47 -17.34 -14.00 -11.14
CA LEU A 47 -17.88 -13.41 -12.36
C LEU A 47 -18.20 -11.93 -12.09
N LEU A 48 -17.51 -11.03 -12.78
CA LEU A 48 -17.75 -9.59 -12.65
C LEU A 48 -19.05 -9.19 -13.38
N SER A 49 -19.63 -8.05 -12.99
CA SER A 49 -20.78 -7.42 -13.66
C SER A 49 -20.61 -7.25 -15.18
N THR A 50 -19.36 -7.14 -15.64
CA THR A 50 -19.01 -7.07 -17.08
C THR A 50 -19.11 -8.41 -17.82
N GLY A 51 -19.41 -9.50 -17.13
CA GLY A 51 -19.39 -10.88 -17.65
C GLY A 51 -17.98 -11.49 -17.76
N LYS A 52 -16.94 -10.77 -17.33
CA LYS A 52 -15.56 -11.28 -17.31
C LYS A 52 -15.26 -12.02 -16.02
N GLU A 53 -14.49 -13.11 -16.13
CA GLU A 53 -13.93 -13.79 -14.97
C GLU A 53 -12.84 -12.95 -14.31
N PHE A 54 -12.85 -12.95 -12.98
CA PHE A 54 -11.84 -12.37 -12.12
C PHE A 54 -11.30 -13.46 -11.21
N GLN A 55 -10.00 -13.71 -11.29
CA GLN A 55 -9.32 -14.68 -10.44
C GLN A 55 -8.50 -13.94 -9.40
N LEU A 56 -8.52 -14.46 -8.17
CA LEU A 56 -7.74 -13.94 -7.07
C LEU A 56 -7.13 -15.05 -6.23
N VAL A 57 -5.92 -14.83 -5.75
CA VAL A 57 -5.28 -15.66 -4.72
C VAL A 57 -4.83 -14.75 -3.59
N ILE A 58 -5.23 -15.03 -2.34
CA ILE A 58 -4.81 -14.24 -1.17
C ILE A 58 -3.83 -15.04 -0.33
N CYS A 59 -2.70 -14.40 -0.04
CA CYS A 59 -1.58 -14.94 0.70
C CYS A 59 -1.28 -14.06 1.93
N MET A 60 -1.37 -14.63 3.12
CA MET A 60 -1.17 -13.93 4.39
C MET A 60 -0.98 -14.96 5.51
N SER A 61 -0.05 -14.72 6.44
CA SER A 61 0.03 -15.53 7.67
C SER A 61 -0.82 -14.92 8.77
N ALA A 62 -1.25 -15.72 9.76
CA ALA A 62 -2.02 -15.23 10.91
C ALA A 62 -1.33 -14.06 11.64
N SER A 63 0.00 -14.09 11.75
CA SER A 63 0.78 -13.00 12.34
C SER A 63 0.67 -11.69 11.53
N MET A 64 0.56 -11.79 10.21
CA MET A 64 0.41 -10.66 9.32
C MET A 64 -1.04 -10.15 9.30
N SER A 65 -2.02 -11.06 9.40
CA SER A 65 -3.42 -10.72 9.67
C SER A 65 -3.52 -9.85 10.92
N LEU A 66 -2.92 -10.28 12.03
CA LEU A 66 -2.93 -9.50 13.28
C LEU A 66 -2.30 -8.11 13.11
N ARG A 67 -1.15 -8.01 12.43
CA ARG A 67 -0.52 -6.71 12.13
C ARG A 67 -1.41 -5.81 11.29
N LEU A 68 -2.06 -6.34 10.26
CA LEU A 68 -3.03 -5.59 9.45
C LEU A 68 -4.16 -5.03 10.31
N MET A 69 -4.72 -5.84 11.21
CA MET A 69 -5.86 -5.45 12.05
C MET A 69 -5.50 -4.41 13.11
N HIS A 70 -4.24 -4.31 13.52
CA HIS A 70 -3.73 -3.28 14.44
C HIS A 70 -3.14 -2.06 13.73
N ALA A 71 -3.05 -2.06 12.40
CA ALA A 71 -2.43 -0.97 11.67
C ALA A 71 -3.30 0.31 11.70
N THR A 72 -2.66 1.44 11.97
CA THR A 72 -3.28 2.77 11.85
C THR A 72 -2.95 3.44 10.53
N ARG A 73 -1.87 3.02 9.86
CA ARG A 73 -1.45 3.56 8.57
C ARG A 73 -1.02 2.43 7.67
N ILE A 74 -1.68 2.34 6.52
CA ILE A 74 -1.37 1.32 5.52
C ILE A 74 -1.01 1.98 4.19
N SER A 75 -0.23 1.28 3.39
CA SER A 75 -0.03 1.59 1.99
C SER A 75 -0.42 0.42 1.12
N ILE A 76 -0.94 0.70 -0.06
CA ILE A 76 -1.32 -0.30 -1.04
C ILE A 76 -0.58 -0.03 -2.36
N ASP A 77 -0.12 -1.10 -3.00
CA ASP A 77 0.59 -1.02 -4.27
C ASP A 77 0.30 -2.24 -5.14
N THR A 78 0.58 -2.14 -6.44
CA THR A 78 0.47 -3.26 -7.36
C THR A 78 1.65 -3.33 -8.32
N SER A 79 2.31 -4.50 -8.32
CA SER A 79 3.40 -4.84 -9.22
C SER A 79 2.91 -5.76 -10.34
N PHE A 80 3.41 -5.51 -11.55
CA PHE A 80 3.04 -6.27 -12.77
C PHE A 80 4.18 -7.14 -13.28
N LYS A 81 5.35 -7.07 -12.66
CA LYS A 81 6.59 -7.64 -13.21
C LYS A 81 6.83 -9.07 -12.76
N ARG A 82 6.27 -9.44 -11.61
CA ARG A 82 6.72 -10.62 -10.88
C ARG A 82 6.12 -11.90 -11.42
N VAL A 83 4.82 -11.92 -11.70
CA VAL A 83 4.08 -13.12 -12.12
C VAL A 83 3.46 -12.90 -13.49
N HIS A 84 3.72 -13.82 -14.42
CA HIS A 84 3.21 -13.71 -15.78
C HIS A 84 1.68 -13.86 -15.82
N GLY A 85 0.98 -12.88 -16.40
CA GLY A 85 -0.48 -12.89 -16.52
C GLY A 85 -1.24 -12.51 -15.24
N TRP A 86 -0.52 -12.19 -14.16
CA TRP A 86 -1.10 -11.80 -12.87
C TRP A 86 -0.51 -10.47 -12.40
N GLN A 87 -1.27 -9.81 -11.55
CA GLN A 87 -0.87 -8.60 -10.86
C GLN A 87 -0.69 -8.93 -9.40
N GLU A 88 0.39 -8.47 -8.81
CA GLU A 88 0.68 -8.69 -7.42
C GLU A 88 0.31 -7.45 -6.62
N PHE A 89 -0.76 -7.56 -5.85
CA PHE A 89 -1.26 -6.54 -4.94
C PHE A 89 -0.67 -6.75 -3.54
N GLU A 90 -0.23 -5.68 -2.90
CA GLU A 90 0.31 -5.71 -1.54
C GLU A 90 -0.41 -4.68 -0.65
N ILE A 91 -0.74 -5.08 0.58
CA ILE A 91 -1.01 -4.16 1.68
C ILE A 91 0.21 -4.16 2.59
N GLU A 92 0.82 -3.00 2.75
CA GLU A 92 1.90 -2.77 3.70
C GLU A 92 1.39 -2.03 4.93
N THR A 93 1.90 -2.44 6.08
CA THR A 93 1.69 -1.75 7.35
C THR A 93 3.01 -1.13 7.81
N TRP A 94 2.91 0.00 8.49
CA TRP A 94 4.06 0.63 9.13
C TRP A 94 4.22 0.13 10.57
N ASP A 95 5.34 -0.51 10.86
CA ASP A 95 5.70 -0.92 12.20
C ASP A 95 6.47 0.22 12.87
N ASN A 96 5.81 0.89 13.82
CA ASN A 96 6.39 2.02 14.55
C ASN A 96 7.52 1.59 15.51
N TYR A 97 7.51 0.36 16.00
CA TYR A 97 8.54 -0.11 16.92
C TYR A 97 9.85 -0.36 16.15
N HIS A 98 9.74 -1.00 14.99
CA HIS A 98 10.89 -1.36 14.16
C HIS A 98 11.23 -0.31 13.08
N MET A 99 10.40 0.74 12.98
CA MET A 99 10.52 1.84 12.01
C MET A 99 10.70 1.34 10.57
N ARG A 100 9.86 0.38 10.17
CA ARG A 100 9.91 -0.24 8.84
C ARG A 100 8.53 -0.61 8.31
N SER A 101 8.40 -0.63 6.99
CA SER A 101 7.24 -1.20 6.32
C SER A 101 7.35 -2.72 6.26
N ILE A 102 6.23 -3.41 6.46
CA ILE A 102 6.09 -4.85 6.32
C ILE A 102 4.86 -5.14 5.46
N VAL A 103 5.00 -6.06 4.51
CA VAL A 103 3.86 -6.57 3.74
C VAL A 103 3.02 -7.43 4.67
N SER A 104 1.81 -6.96 4.98
CA SER A 104 0.85 -7.69 5.80
C SER A 104 -0.13 -8.50 4.97
N THR A 105 -0.29 -8.19 3.69
CA THR A 105 -1.08 -9.01 2.78
C THR A 105 -0.49 -8.97 1.40
N ARG A 106 -0.44 -10.15 0.77
CA ARG A 106 -0.07 -10.31 -0.63
C ARG A 106 -1.23 -10.96 -1.36
N ALA A 107 -1.56 -10.48 -2.54
CA ALA A 107 -2.57 -11.10 -3.37
C ALA A 107 -2.15 -11.08 -4.83
N PHE A 108 -2.61 -12.08 -5.57
CA PHE A 108 -2.46 -12.16 -7.02
C PHE A 108 -3.83 -11.97 -7.65
N THR A 109 -3.96 -11.03 -8.59
CA THR A 109 -5.22 -10.68 -9.23
C THR A 109 -5.09 -10.64 -10.75
N THR A 110 -6.18 -10.89 -11.47
CA THR A 110 -6.22 -10.78 -12.95
C THR A 110 -6.94 -9.55 -13.47
N SER A 111 -7.51 -8.73 -12.59
CA SER A 111 -8.30 -7.54 -12.96
C SER A 111 -7.97 -6.35 -12.07
N GLN A 112 -8.01 -5.16 -12.68
CA GLN A 112 -7.87 -3.88 -11.99
C GLN A 112 -9.18 -3.11 -11.82
N SER A 113 -10.33 -3.71 -12.12
CA SER A 113 -11.61 -3.02 -11.98
C SER A 113 -11.90 -2.65 -10.52
N ALA A 114 -12.79 -1.68 -10.31
CA ALA A 114 -13.22 -1.32 -8.96
C ALA A 114 -13.96 -2.46 -8.26
N GLU A 115 -14.76 -3.22 -9.01
CA GLU A 115 -15.46 -4.40 -8.53
C GLU A 115 -14.50 -5.52 -8.10
N ALA A 116 -13.44 -5.77 -8.87
CA ALA A 116 -12.41 -6.74 -8.51
C ALA A 116 -11.68 -6.33 -7.21
N HIS A 117 -11.35 -5.05 -7.06
CA HIS A 117 -10.73 -4.54 -5.83
C HIS A 117 -11.70 -4.55 -4.65
N PHE A 118 -12.99 -4.28 -4.85
CA PHE A 118 -14.00 -4.40 -3.81
C PHE A 118 -14.08 -5.84 -3.27
N ILE A 119 -14.13 -6.84 -4.17
CA ILE A 119 -14.07 -8.26 -3.80
C ILE A 119 -12.76 -8.55 -3.06
N LEU A 120 -11.62 -8.10 -3.60
CA LEU A 120 -10.31 -8.31 -3.01
C LEU A 120 -10.24 -7.79 -1.56
N PHE A 121 -10.60 -6.52 -1.32
CA PHE A 121 -10.60 -5.95 0.04
C PHE A 121 -11.57 -6.69 0.96
N SER A 122 -12.77 -7.03 0.47
CA SER A 122 -13.76 -7.78 1.25
C SER A 122 -13.22 -9.14 1.70
N ARG A 123 -12.56 -9.88 0.80
CA ARG A 123 -11.96 -11.18 1.11
C ARG A 123 -10.76 -11.04 2.05
N ILE A 124 -9.87 -10.08 1.83
CA ILE A 124 -8.70 -9.84 2.69
C ILE A 124 -9.15 -9.59 4.14
N PHE A 125 -10.08 -8.66 4.37
CA PHE A 125 -10.51 -8.33 5.72
C PHE A 125 -11.43 -9.38 6.35
N ALA A 126 -12.16 -10.18 5.54
CA ALA A 126 -12.88 -11.34 6.04
C ALA A 126 -11.93 -12.44 6.55
N ILE A 127 -10.84 -12.71 5.81
CA ILE A 127 -9.78 -13.63 6.24
C ILE A 127 -9.13 -13.10 7.51
N ALA A 128 -8.70 -11.83 7.52
CA ALA A 128 -8.06 -11.24 8.70
C ALA A 128 -8.97 -11.28 9.94
N LYS A 129 -10.28 -11.12 9.77
CA LYS A 129 -11.26 -11.29 10.85
C LYS A 129 -11.39 -12.74 11.32
N SER A 130 -11.39 -13.70 10.40
CA SER A 130 -11.40 -15.12 10.75
C SER A 130 -10.17 -15.51 11.58
N ASP A 131 -9.00 -14.98 11.21
CA ASP A 131 -7.73 -15.29 11.88
C ASP A 131 -7.62 -14.68 13.27
N THR A 132 -8.10 -13.45 13.42
CA THR A 132 -7.82 -12.62 14.61
C THR A 132 -9.02 -12.46 15.54
N GLY A 133 -10.23 -12.76 15.06
CA GLY A 133 -11.49 -12.40 15.71
C GLY A 133 -11.82 -10.90 15.67
N LEU A 134 -10.95 -10.06 15.09
CA LEU A 134 -11.12 -8.61 15.03
C LEU A 134 -11.80 -8.20 13.72
N SER A 135 -12.73 -7.26 13.77
CA SER A 135 -13.24 -6.60 12.55
C SER A 135 -12.33 -5.42 12.18
N VAL A 136 -12.14 -5.17 10.89
CA VAL A 136 -11.38 -4.00 10.43
C VAL A 136 -12.10 -2.75 10.86
N LYS A 137 -11.34 -1.75 11.30
CA LYS A 137 -11.87 -0.46 11.69
C LYS A 137 -11.16 0.65 10.94
N PHE A 138 -11.94 1.65 10.55
CA PHE A 138 -11.43 2.88 9.96
C PHE A 138 -11.75 4.02 10.89
N HIS A 139 -10.80 4.92 11.13
CA HIS A 139 -10.98 5.93 12.15
C HIS A 139 -12.16 6.88 11.85
N HIS A 140 -12.42 7.20 10.57
CA HIS A 140 -13.58 8.05 10.21
C HIS A 140 -14.93 7.35 10.40
N ILE A 141 -14.95 6.01 10.42
CA ILE A 141 -16.16 5.19 10.60
C ILE A 141 -16.34 4.87 12.09
N ASP A 142 -15.32 4.28 12.70
CA ASP A 142 -15.38 3.64 14.01
C ASP A 142 -14.72 4.48 15.12
N GLY A 143 -13.82 5.40 14.76
CA GLY A 143 -13.07 6.23 15.73
C GLY A 143 -11.76 5.66 16.21
N ASN A 144 -11.36 4.53 15.63
CA ASN A 144 -10.08 3.88 15.84
C ASN A 144 -9.74 3.05 14.59
N GLY A 145 -8.56 2.44 14.58
CA GLY A 145 -8.06 1.67 13.45
C GLY A 145 -7.39 2.54 12.40
N ILE A 146 -7.62 2.23 11.12
CA ILE A 146 -6.91 2.82 9.99
C ILE A 146 -7.27 4.31 9.85
N GLN A 147 -6.27 5.16 10.05
CA GLN A 147 -6.34 6.62 9.91
C GLN A 147 -6.03 7.07 8.47
N SER A 148 -5.17 6.34 7.75
CA SER A 148 -4.76 6.71 6.41
C SER A 148 -4.40 5.49 5.54
N VAL A 149 -4.78 5.55 4.27
CA VAL A 149 -4.37 4.63 3.20
C VAL A 149 -3.60 5.40 2.13
N VAL A 150 -2.34 5.01 1.88
CA VAL A 150 -1.49 5.62 0.85
C VAL A 150 -1.40 4.73 -0.38
N ALA A 151 -1.53 5.29 -1.57
CA ALA A 151 -1.49 4.54 -2.81
C ALA A 151 -0.93 5.33 -4.00
N ASP A 152 -0.69 4.66 -5.13
CA ASP A 152 -0.23 5.27 -6.38
C ASP A 152 -1.32 6.07 -7.13
N GLY A 153 -2.59 5.87 -6.76
CA GLY A 153 -3.75 6.53 -7.33
C GLY A 153 -4.44 5.80 -8.45
N HIS A 154 -4.25 4.48 -8.57
CA HIS A 154 -5.00 3.68 -9.52
C HIS A 154 -6.52 3.77 -9.26
N LYS A 155 -7.30 4.16 -10.27
CA LYS A 155 -8.74 4.45 -10.15
C LYS A 155 -9.54 3.27 -9.59
N GLY A 156 -9.27 2.06 -10.07
CA GLY A 156 -9.96 0.86 -9.60
C GLY A 156 -9.63 0.49 -8.16
N GLN A 157 -8.38 0.71 -7.72
CA GLN A 157 -7.98 0.45 -6.34
C GLN A 157 -8.68 1.39 -5.38
N GLY A 158 -8.60 2.71 -5.65
CA GLY A 158 -9.26 3.73 -4.85
C GLY A 158 -10.77 3.51 -4.78
N LEU A 159 -11.44 3.38 -5.94
CA LEU A 159 -12.89 3.17 -5.95
C LEU A 159 -13.31 1.86 -5.28
N GLY A 160 -12.57 0.76 -5.47
CA GLY A 160 -12.84 -0.50 -4.78
C GLY A 160 -12.72 -0.41 -3.26
N LEU A 161 -11.73 0.34 -2.75
CA LEU A 161 -11.61 0.63 -1.32
C LEU A 161 -12.78 1.48 -0.81
N GLY A 162 -13.19 2.50 -1.57
CA GLY A 162 -14.34 3.33 -1.24
C GLY A 162 -15.64 2.51 -1.17
N MET A 163 -15.86 1.60 -2.14
CA MET A 163 -16.99 0.66 -2.13
C MET A 163 -16.95 -0.27 -0.91
N PHE A 164 -15.75 -0.73 -0.52
CA PHE A 164 -15.57 -1.53 0.68
C PHE A 164 -15.96 -0.74 1.94
N CYS A 165 -15.56 0.53 2.06
CA CYS A 165 -15.97 1.39 3.17
C CYS A 165 -17.49 1.56 3.23
N VAL A 166 -18.17 1.76 2.09
CA VAL A 166 -19.65 1.81 2.04
C VAL A 166 -20.25 0.51 2.60
N SER A 167 -19.71 -0.65 2.21
CA SER A 167 -20.21 -1.95 2.69
C SER A 167 -20.08 -2.13 4.20
N LEU A 168 -19.03 -1.57 4.81
CA LEU A 168 -18.85 -1.60 6.28
C LEU A 168 -19.86 -0.72 7.01
N CYS A 169 -20.41 0.29 6.34
CA CYS A 169 -21.23 1.33 6.96
C CYS A 169 -22.72 1.21 6.64
N ALA A 170 -23.15 0.19 5.90
CA ALA A 170 -24.51 0.09 5.37
C ALA A 170 -25.62 0.22 6.43
N THR A 171 -25.34 -0.19 7.67
CA THR A 171 -26.27 -0.11 8.81
C THR A 171 -25.88 0.94 9.85
N ASN A 172 -24.79 1.68 9.64
CA ASN A 172 -24.25 2.65 10.59
C ASN A 172 -24.84 4.05 10.38
N THR A 173 -25.87 4.38 11.17
CA THR A 173 -26.59 5.67 11.10
C THR A 173 -25.93 6.80 11.90
N MET A 174 -24.75 6.58 12.49
CA MET A 174 -24.02 7.60 13.22
C MET A 174 -23.62 8.76 12.30
N VAL A 175 -23.57 9.97 12.85
CA VAL A 175 -23.04 11.14 12.16
C VAL A 175 -21.54 10.96 11.90
N CYS A 176 -21.10 11.28 10.69
CA CYS A 176 -19.69 11.22 10.34
C CYS A 176 -18.91 12.29 11.11
N ARG A 177 -17.84 11.89 11.79
CA ARG A 177 -16.99 12.82 12.55
C ARG A 177 -16.25 13.83 11.68
N TYR A 178 -15.99 13.44 10.43
CA TYR A 178 -15.20 14.25 9.49
C TYR A 178 -16.09 15.08 8.56
N GLU A 179 -17.37 14.70 8.42
CA GLU A 179 -18.38 15.43 7.66
C GLU A 179 -19.67 15.50 8.49
N PRO A 180 -19.77 16.41 9.46
CA PRO A 180 -20.87 16.44 10.43
C PRO A 180 -22.26 16.64 9.81
N SER A 181 -22.34 17.09 8.55
CA SER A 181 -23.62 17.21 7.84
C SER A 181 -24.17 15.88 7.31
N CYS A 182 -23.40 14.79 7.37
CA CYS A 182 -23.76 13.50 6.78
C CYS A 182 -23.68 12.37 7.80
N ARG A 183 -24.53 11.35 7.67
CA ARG A 183 -24.33 10.08 8.38
C ARG A 183 -23.27 9.26 7.65
N VAL A 184 -22.58 8.39 8.38
CA VAL A 184 -21.53 7.54 7.79
C VAL A 184 -22.12 6.61 6.71
N CYS A 185 -23.33 6.09 6.88
CA CYS A 185 -24.03 5.28 5.87
C CYS A 185 -24.43 6.04 4.59
N ASP A 186 -24.50 7.37 4.64
CA ASP A 186 -24.90 8.20 3.50
C ASP A 186 -23.69 8.64 2.65
N LEU A 187 -22.46 8.36 3.11
CA LEU A 187 -21.25 8.71 2.40
C LEU A 187 -21.11 7.88 1.13
N THR A 188 -20.76 8.52 0.02
CA THR A 188 -20.43 7.81 -1.22
C THR A 188 -19.04 7.15 -1.11
N PRO A 189 -18.67 6.23 -2.03
CA PRO A 189 -17.32 5.71 -2.09
C PRO A 189 -16.24 6.81 -2.14
N TYR A 190 -16.51 7.93 -2.82
CA TYR A 190 -15.55 9.02 -2.94
C TYR A 190 -15.46 9.85 -1.65
N ASP A 191 -16.56 10.00 -0.90
CA ASP A 191 -16.53 10.70 0.39
C ASP A 191 -15.71 9.93 1.42
N HIS A 192 -15.85 8.60 1.46
CA HIS A 192 -14.97 7.77 2.28
C HIS A 192 -13.49 7.93 1.91
N LEU A 193 -13.17 8.03 0.60
CA LEU A 193 -11.80 8.27 0.16
C LEU A 193 -11.29 9.66 0.58
N ARG A 194 -12.15 10.69 0.61
CA ARG A 194 -11.77 12.02 1.15
C ARG A 194 -11.40 11.95 2.63
N CYS A 195 -11.94 11.01 3.39
CA CYS A 195 -11.67 10.83 4.81
C CYS A 195 -10.37 10.06 5.12
N VAL A 196 -9.93 9.14 4.23
CA VAL A 196 -8.87 8.18 4.56
C VAL A 196 -7.76 8.06 3.52
N TYR A 197 -7.99 8.47 2.27
CA TYR A 197 -7.09 8.16 1.16
C TYR A 197 -6.11 9.30 0.87
N ARG A 198 -4.85 8.95 0.61
CA ARG A 198 -3.80 9.90 0.21
C ARG A 198 -2.99 9.36 -0.95
N LEU A 199 -2.68 10.22 -1.91
CA LEU A 199 -1.80 9.86 -3.02
C LEU A 199 -0.33 9.93 -2.61
N CYS A 200 0.44 8.94 -3.06
CA CYS A 200 1.88 8.90 -2.91
C CYS A 200 2.51 10.06 -3.70
N ILE A 201 3.20 10.97 -3.01
CA ILE A 201 3.79 12.16 -3.64
C ILE A 201 4.89 11.80 -4.63
N VAL A 202 5.58 10.68 -4.40
CA VAL A 202 6.64 10.18 -5.29
C VAL A 202 6.03 9.72 -6.60
N HIS A 203 4.95 8.92 -6.55
CA HIS A 203 4.23 8.50 -7.76
C HIS A 203 3.63 9.69 -8.50
N PHE A 204 3.04 10.64 -7.78
CA PHE A 204 2.55 11.89 -8.35
C PHE A 204 3.64 12.65 -9.11
N ARG A 205 4.77 12.95 -8.46
CA ARG A 205 5.89 13.69 -9.06
C ARG A 205 6.51 12.94 -10.23
N ARG A 206 6.69 11.62 -10.12
CA ARG A 206 7.22 10.76 -11.18
C ARG A 206 6.30 10.75 -12.41
N ASN A 207 4.99 10.68 -12.20
CA ASN A 207 4.02 10.74 -13.30
C ASN A 207 3.97 12.12 -13.94
N LEU A 208 4.06 13.18 -13.13
CA LEU A 208 4.08 14.55 -13.64
C LEU A 208 5.37 14.88 -14.40
N LEU A 209 6.52 14.36 -13.98
CA LEU A 209 7.81 14.54 -14.68
C LEU A 209 7.75 14.13 -16.16
N LYS A 210 6.96 13.12 -16.51
CA LYS A 210 6.74 12.68 -17.91
C LYS A 210 6.12 13.79 -18.79
N LEU A 211 5.51 14.81 -18.18
CA LEU A 211 4.88 15.94 -18.86
C LEU A 211 5.78 17.18 -18.90
N GLN A 212 6.95 17.18 -18.25
CA GLN A 212 7.81 18.36 -18.10
C GLN A 212 8.20 19.00 -19.44
N THR A 213 8.52 18.18 -20.45
CA THR A 213 8.89 18.65 -21.80
C THR A 213 7.68 18.98 -22.67
N SER A 214 6.48 18.70 -22.19
CA SER A 214 5.24 18.77 -22.95
C SER A 214 4.33 19.94 -22.57
N VAL A 215 4.67 20.67 -21.51
CA VAL A 215 3.93 21.83 -21.02
C VAL A 215 4.92 22.94 -20.67
N ASN A 216 4.46 24.19 -20.70
CA ASN A 216 5.31 25.32 -20.31
C ASN A 216 5.74 25.22 -18.84
N PRO A 217 6.92 25.75 -18.45
CA PRO A 217 7.40 25.70 -17.07
C PRO A 217 6.43 26.28 -16.04
N SER A 218 5.74 27.37 -16.36
CA SER A 218 4.73 27.97 -15.48
C SER A 218 3.54 27.04 -15.23
N VAL A 219 3.08 26.34 -16.27
CA VAL A 219 2.01 25.32 -16.20
C VAL A 219 2.49 24.12 -15.38
N TYR A 220 3.72 23.64 -15.64
CA TYR A 220 4.30 22.53 -14.89
C TYR A 220 4.39 22.83 -13.40
N ASN A 221 4.84 24.04 -13.04
CA ASN A 221 4.92 24.49 -11.65
C ASN A 221 3.53 24.60 -11.00
N ALA A 222 2.53 25.09 -11.73
CA ALA A 222 1.14 25.10 -11.26
C ALA A 222 0.58 23.68 -11.04
N MET A 223 0.91 22.73 -11.90
CA MET A 223 0.52 21.32 -11.71
C MET A 223 1.19 20.72 -10.48
N LEU A 224 2.47 21.03 -10.24
CA LEU A 224 3.21 20.57 -9.06
C LEU A 224 2.65 21.17 -7.77
N SER A 225 2.23 22.44 -7.79
CA SER A 225 1.79 23.16 -6.59
C SER A 225 0.44 22.68 -6.04
N ILE A 226 -0.35 21.93 -6.81
CA ILE A 226 -1.62 21.33 -6.34
C ILE A 226 -1.39 20.40 -5.15
N ALA A 227 -0.26 19.68 -5.13
CA ALA A 227 0.03 18.76 -4.03
C ALA A 227 0.61 19.52 -2.82
N CYS A 228 -0.27 20.10 -2.01
CA CYS A 228 0.10 20.88 -0.83
C CYS A 228 -0.81 20.60 0.37
N THR A 229 -0.28 20.90 1.55
CA THR A 229 -1.03 20.83 2.81
C THR A 229 -1.66 22.19 3.13
N GLU A 230 -0.95 23.28 2.85
CA GLU A 230 -1.46 24.63 3.07
C GLU A 230 -2.42 25.08 1.96
N PRO A 231 -3.44 25.89 2.30
CA PRO A 231 -4.30 26.52 1.30
C PRO A 231 -3.51 27.31 0.25
N HIS A 232 -3.82 27.05 -1.02
CA HIS A 232 -3.21 27.78 -2.12
C HIS A 232 -3.72 29.24 -2.14
N PRO A 233 -2.84 30.26 -2.25
CA PRO A 233 -3.25 31.68 -2.22
C PRO A 233 -4.35 32.04 -3.22
N ASP A 234 -4.25 31.55 -4.45
CA ASP A 234 -5.34 31.56 -5.43
C ASP A 234 -5.45 30.21 -6.15
N PHE A 235 -6.17 29.27 -5.52
CA PHE A 235 -6.38 27.93 -6.07
C PHE A 235 -7.10 27.97 -7.43
N LYS A 236 -8.12 28.82 -7.57
CA LYS A 236 -8.92 28.94 -8.81
C LYS A 236 -8.06 29.44 -9.97
N HIS A 237 -7.17 30.39 -9.72
CA HIS A 237 -6.22 30.86 -10.73
C HIS A 237 -5.24 29.77 -11.14
N THR A 238 -4.69 29.00 -10.21
CA THR A 238 -3.84 27.84 -10.51
C THR A 238 -4.56 26.83 -11.40
N LEU A 239 -5.82 26.49 -11.12
CA LEU A 239 -6.60 25.61 -11.98
C LEU A 239 -6.79 26.19 -13.39
N ARG A 240 -7.00 27.51 -13.52
CA ARG A 240 -7.11 28.19 -14.83
C ARG A 240 -5.80 28.15 -15.62
N ILE A 241 -4.65 28.36 -14.96
CA ILE A 241 -3.33 28.22 -15.59
C ILE A 241 -3.19 26.83 -16.23
N ILE A 242 -3.54 25.78 -15.48
CA ILE A 242 -3.41 24.40 -15.93
C ILE A 242 -4.41 24.11 -17.06
N GLN A 243 -5.64 24.57 -16.91
CA GLN A 243 -6.70 24.38 -17.92
C GLN A 243 -6.33 25.01 -19.28
N ASN A 244 -5.63 26.15 -19.25
CA ASN A 244 -5.15 26.85 -20.43
C ASN A 244 -3.75 26.40 -20.89
N GLY A 245 -3.13 25.46 -20.17
CA GLY A 245 -1.76 24.97 -20.41
C GLY A 245 -1.61 23.97 -21.57
N GLY A 246 -2.56 23.94 -22.51
CA GLY A 246 -2.58 23.04 -23.66
C GLY A 246 -3.24 21.69 -23.40
N LYS A 247 -3.31 20.85 -24.45
CA LYS A 247 -4.08 19.58 -24.46
C LYS A 247 -3.67 18.61 -23.35
N LYS A 248 -2.36 18.44 -23.10
CA LYS A 248 -1.85 17.52 -22.08
C LYS A 248 -2.14 18.01 -20.65
N ALA A 249 -1.98 19.30 -20.37
CA ALA A 249 -2.30 19.89 -19.07
C ALA A 249 -3.81 19.80 -18.76
N LYS A 250 -4.65 20.15 -19.74
CA LYS A 250 -6.10 20.04 -19.63
C LYS A 250 -6.57 18.59 -19.42
N ALA A 251 -5.99 17.63 -20.15
CA ALA A 251 -6.29 16.21 -19.98
C ALA A 251 -5.88 15.70 -18.58
N TRP A 252 -4.69 16.09 -18.11
CA TRP A 252 -4.24 15.78 -16.76
C TRP A 252 -5.17 16.36 -15.70
N LEU A 253 -5.61 17.62 -15.85
CA LEU A 253 -6.51 18.24 -14.87
C LEU A 253 -7.88 17.57 -14.84
N LYS A 254 -8.43 17.25 -16.02
CA LYS A 254 -9.67 16.48 -16.16
C LYS A 254 -9.54 15.12 -15.46
N GLU A 255 -8.42 14.44 -15.63
CA GLU A 255 -8.19 13.14 -14.99
C GLU A 255 -8.22 13.25 -13.45
N LYS A 256 -7.60 14.29 -12.89
CA LYS A 256 -7.57 14.50 -11.42
C LYS A 256 -8.91 14.90 -10.81
N ILE A 257 -9.70 15.72 -11.50
CA ILE A 257 -10.95 16.27 -10.97
C ILE A 257 -12.16 15.43 -11.36
N VAL A 258 -12.28 15.08 -12.64
CA VAL A 258 -13.52 14.51 -13.21
C VAL A 258 -13.45 12.98 -13.28
N ASP A 259 -12.34 12.42 -13.77
CA ASP A 259 -12.29 11.00 -14.09
C ASP A 259 -12.02 10.14 -12.85
N THR A 260 -11.06 10.55 -12.01
CA THR A 260 -10.68 9.82 -10.79
C THR A 260 -11.53 10.26 -9.59
N LYS A 261 -12.01 11.51 -9.55
CA LYS A 261 -12.87 12.14 -8.51
C LYS A 261 -12.29 12.23 -7.10
N PHE A 262 -11.44 11.29 -6.68
CA PHE A 262 -10.76 11.32 -5.38
C PHE A 262 -9.32 11.85 -5.45
N ALA A 263 -8.74 12.04 -6.65
CA ALA A 263 -7.31 12.35 -6.76
C ALA A 263 -6.95 13.73 -6.19
N LEU A 264 -7.77 14.75 -6.46
CA LEU A 264 -7.54 16.09 -5.91
C LEU A 264 -7.60 16.12 -4.37
N PRO A 265 -8.68 15.65 -3.70
CA PRO A 265 -8.72 15.64 -2.23
C PRO A 265 -7.69 14.71 -1.58
N ALA A 266 -7.14 13.76 -2.33
CA ALA A 266 -6.04 12.91 -1.89
C ALA A 266 -4.63 13.53 -2.11
N LEU A 267 -4.53 14.66 -2.82
CA LEU A 267 -3.28 15.42 -3.06
C LEU A 267 -3.25 16.75 -2.33
N TYR A 268 -4.41 17.39 -2.17
CA TYR A 268 -4.56 18.74 -1.64
C TYR A 268 -5.41 18.69 -0.36
N TYR A 269 -4.77 18.95 0.79
CA TYR A 269 -5.38 18.80 2.11
C TYR A 269 -6.67 19.61 2.28
N PRO A 270 -6.78 20.88 1.85
CA PRO A 270 -8.00 21.67 2.02
C PRO A 270 -9.25 21.09 1.32
N GLU A 271 -9.11 20.16 0.37
CA GLU A 271 -10.23 19.43 -0.24
C GLU A 271 -10.48 18.06 0.43
N SER A 272 -9.53 17.60 1.26
CA SER A 272 -9.63 16.40 2.08
C SER A 272 -10.55 16.61 3.28
N LEU A 273 -11.16 15.53 3.76
CA LEU A 273 -11.88 15.49 5.03
C LEU A 273 -11.04 14.86 6.14
N MET A 274 -9.83 14.39 5.82
CA MET A 274 -8.92 13.81 6.80
C MET A 274 -8.45 14.89 7.78
N PRO A 275 -8.43 14.63 9.11
CA PRO A 275 -7.82 15.52 10.09
C PRO A 275 -6.36 15.83 9.76
N LEU A 276 -5.92 17.06 10.04
CA LEU A 276 -4.58 17.56 9.70
C LEU A 276 -3.48 16.69 10.31
N GLU A 277 -3.65 16.27 11.56
CA GLU A 277 -2.69 15.42 12.27
C GLU A 277 -2.51 14.05 11.58
N PHE A 278 -3.58 13.49 11.02
CA PHE A 278 -3.51 12.22 10.28
C PHE A 278 -2.91 12.44 8.90
N TRP A 279 -3.24 13.54 8.23
CA TRP A 279 -2.64 13.92 6.95
C TRP A 279 -1.12 14.11 7.07
N GLN A 280 -0.66 14.79 8.11
CA GLN A 280 0.76 15.06 8.36
C GLN A 280 1.52 13.81 8.84
N ALA A 281 0.89 12.97 9.67
CA ALA A 281 1.48 11.71 10.14
C ALA A 281 1.50 10.61 9.06
N CYS A 282 0.69 10.75 8.02
CA CYS A 282 0.63 9.83 6.90
C CYS A 282 1.98 9.83 6.14
N PRO A 283 2.56 8.65 5.82
CA PRO A 283 3.74 8.60 4.98
C PRO A 283 3.47 9.29 3.65
N THR A 284 4.33 10.25 3.27
CA THR A 284 4.19 10.95 1.98
C THR A 284 4.56 10.05 0.79
N THR A 285 5.14 8.87 1.05
CA THR A 285 5.72 7.98 0.05
C THR A 285 5.37 6.52 0.34
N THR A 286 5.18 5.72 -0.71
CA THR A 286 5.15 4.24 -0.67
C THR A 286 6.56 3.65 -0.79
N ASN A 287 7.58 4.33 -0.25
CA ASN A 287 8.98 3.87 -0.35
C ASN A 287 9.19 2.48 0.28
N GLY A 288 8.33 2.05 1.21
CA GLY A 288 8.23 0.68 1.69
C GLY A 288 7.91 -0.27 0.55
N ASN A 289 6.73 -0.11 -0.08
CA ASN A 289 6.28 -0.92 -1.20
C ASN A 289 7.29 -0.92 -2.35
N GLU A 290 7.85 0.23 -2.71
CA GLU A 290 8.86 0.29 -3.78
C GLU A 290 10.13 -0.51 -3.42
N GLN A 291 10.54 -0.51 -2.15
CA GLN A 291 11.68 -1.31 -1.68
C GLN A 291 11.34 -2.79 -1.57
N ALA A 292 10.15 -3.15 -1.11
CA ALA A 292 9.68 -4.53 -1.02
C ALA A 292 9.58 -5.14 -2.42
N HIS A 293 8.88 -4.48 -3.33
CA HIS A 293 8.82 -4.85 -4.74
C HIS A 293 10.21 -4.94 -5.38
N ARG A 294 11.10 -3.96 -5.15
CA ARG A 294 12.47 -4.04 -5.70
C ARG A 294 13.23 -5.25 -5.14
N SER A 295 13.07 -5.55 -3.85
CA SER A 295 13.78 -6.64 -3.18
C SER A 295 13.29 -7.99 -3.67
N ILE A 296 11.98 -8.19 -3.73
CA ILE A 296 11.40 -9.45 -4.19
C ILE A 296 11.59 -9.70 -5.68
N ASN A 297 11.66 -8.64 -6.51
CA ASN A 297 11.99 -8.77 -7.92
C ASN A 297 13.43 -9.28 -8.16
N ARG A 298 14.35 -9.13 -7.19
CA ARG A 298 15.69 -9.75 -7.27
C ARG A 298 15.62 -11.27 -7.12
N ASP A 299 14.59 -11.77 -6.47
CA ASP A 299 14.30 -13.19 -6.36
C ASP A 299 13.62 -13.70 -7.64
N GLY A 300 13.38 -12.86 -8.65
CA GLY A 300 12.95 -13.23 -10.00
C GLY A 300 11.72 -12.46 -10.49
N THR A 301 11.66 -12.25 -11.80
CA THR A 301 10.52 -11.65 -12.52
C THR A 301 9.99 -12.62 -13.57
N ASN A 302 8.76 -12.39 -14.06
CA ASN A 302 8.09 -13.24 -15.05
C ASN A 302 7.96 -14.71 -14.63
N LEU A 303 7.58 -14.92 -13.36
CA LEU A 303 7.42 -16.24 -12.75
C LEU A 303 6.05 -16.84 -13.07
N THR A 304 5.94 -18.15 -12.91
CA THR A 304 4.63 -18.80 -12.79
C THR A 304 3.95 -18.37 -11.49
N LEU A 305 2.62 -18.49 -11.41
CA LEU A 305 1.86 -18.13 -10.19
C LEU A 305 2.38 -18.88 -8.96
N LEU A 306 2.59 -20.20 -9.06
CA LEU A 306 3.11 -21.01 -7.97
C LEU A 306 4.49 -20.53 -7.49
N ALA A 307 5.41 -20.24 -8.42
CA ALA A 307 6.73 -19.71 -8.07
C ALA A 307 6.64 -18.31 -7.42
N GLY A 308 5.71 -17.47 -7.88
CA GLY A 308 5.40 -16.18 -7.24
C GLY A 308 4.89 -16.33 -5.80
N ILE A 309 3.97 -17.27 -5.57
CA ILE A 309 3.44 -17.57 -4.24
C ILE A 309 4.56 -18.07 -3.31
N MET A 310 5.30 -19.11 -3.71
CA MET A 310 6.36 -19.71 -2.89
C MET A 310 7.44 -18.70 -2.51
N ARG A 311 7.96 -17.93 -3.49
CA ARG A 311 8.95 -16.88 -3.19
C ARG A 311 8.35 -15.72 -2.38
N GLY A 312 7.04 -15.52 -2.46
CA GLY A 312 6.31 -14.53 -1.67
C GLY A 312 6.29 -14.95 -0.21
N GLN A 313 5.94 -16.21 0.03
CA GLN A 313 5.96 -16.85 1.34
C GLN A 313 7.34 -16.72 2.00
N GLU A 314 8.39 -17.15 1.30
CA GLU A 314 9.76 -17.07 1.83
C GLU A 314 10.18 -15.62 2.16
N TYR A 315 9.73 -14.64 1.37
CA TYR A 315 10.01 -13.22 1.64
C TYR A 315 9.26 -12.72 2.89
N ASP A 316 7.96 -13.00 2.96
CA ASP A 316 7.09 -12.51 4.03
C ASP A 316 7.41 -13.22 5.37
N GLU A 317 7.75 -14.52 5.36
CA GLU A 317 8.23 -15.27 6.53
C GLU A 317 9.57 -14.75 7.06
N ARG A 318 10.53 -14.42 6.17
CA ARG A 318 11.79 -13.80 6.58
C ARG A 318 11.56 -12.43 7.21
N ALA A 319 10.64 -11.65 6.66
CA ALA A 319 10.25 -10.37 7.23
C ALA A 319 9.65 -10.57 8.63
N ALA A 320 8.71 -11.50 8.80
CA ALA A 320 8.09 -11.83 10.09
C ALA A 320 9.12 -12.30 11.12
N THR A 321 9.96 -13.28 10.74
CA THR A 321 11.02 -13.84 11.60
C THR A 321 11.97 -12.76 12.07
N SER A 322 12.37 -11.86 11.17
CA SER A 322 13.22 -10.73 11.53
C SER A 322 12.58 -9.79 12.57
N ILE A 323 11.25 -9.68 12.61
CA ILE A 323 10.56 -8.90 13.65
C ILE A 323 10.68 -9.64 14.98
N ASN A 324 10.36 -10.93 14.99
CA ASN A 324 10.39 -11.74 16.20
C ASN A 324 11.79 -11.77 16.82
N VAL A 325 12.83 -11.98 16.01
CA VAL A 325 14.23 -11.93 16.46
C VAL A 325 14.60 -10.58 17.06
N HIS A 326 14.10 -9.48 16.50
CA HIS A 326 14.34 -8.15 17.08
C HIS A 326 13.58 -7.95 18.40
N MET A 327 12.32 -8.39 18.48
CA MET A 327 11.52 -8.28 19.70
C MET A 327 12.11 -9.11 20.84
N GLU A 328 12.62 -10.31 20.54
CA GLU A 328 13.12 -11.25 21.54
C GLU A 328 14.58 -10.95 21.95
N TYR A 329 15.43 -10.57 20.99
CA TYR A 329 16.87 -10.44 21.22
C TYR A 329 17.44 -9.03 20.96
N GLY A 330 16.62 -8.09 20.50
CA GLY A 330 17.07 -6.73 20.12
C GLY A 330 17.92 -6.69 18.85
N ILE A 331 18.05 -7.81 18.12
CA ILE A 331 18.93 -7.93 16.96
C ILE A 331 18.24 -7.34 15.72
N ASN A 332 18.85 -6.31 15.14
CA ASN A 332 18.38 -5.72 13.89
C ASN A 332 18.79 -6.58 12.68
N SER A 333 17.94 -6.64 11.66
CA SER A 333 18.28 -7.27 10.38
C SER A 333 19.25 -6.46 9.52
N ARG A 334 19.59 -5.25 9.98
CA ARG A 334 20.57 -4.35 9.37
C ARG A 334 21.54 -3.93 10.47
N ASP A 335 22.79 -3.80 10.08
CA ASP A 335 23.90 -3.26 10.87
C ASP A 335 23.78 -1.74 11.08
N GLN A 336 22.89 -1.07 10.35
CA GLN A 336 22.64 0.37 10.45
C GLN A 336 21.27 0.70 11.07
N PRO A 337 21.19 1.69 11.99
CA PRO A 337 19.93 2.19 12.51
C PRO A 337 19.05 2.79 11.42
N SER A 338 17.72 2.77 11.63
CA SER A 338 16.79 3.35 10.67
C SER A 338 17.09 4.85 10.48
N THR A 339 17.22 5.29 9.23
CA THR A 339 17.55 6.70 8.94
C THR A 339 16.34 7.63 9.06
N HIS A 340 15.18 7.13 9.50
CA HIS A 340 13.94 7.90 9.54
C HIS A 340 14.03 9.13 10.47
N ASN A 341 14.62 8.97 11.65
CA ASN A 341 14.84 10.10 12.57
C ASN A 341 15.79 11.14 11.95
N PHE A 342 16.87 10.71 11.29
CA PHE A 342 17.78 11.61 10.59
C PHE A 342 17.12 12.31 9.38
N ARG A 343 16.19 11.65 8.70
CA ARG A 343 15.41 12.24 7.59
C ARG A 343 14.38 13.25 8.10
N ALA A 344 13.69 12.94 9.19
CA ALA A 344 12.75 13.86 9.85
C ALA A 344 13.47 15.11 10.36
N LEU A 345 14.62 14.93 11.05
CA LEU A 345 15.47 16.05 11.49
C LEU A 345 15.91 16.94 10.31
N ARG A 346 16.35 16.35 9.19
CA ARG A 346 16.71 17.12 7.99
C ARG A 346 15.52 17.80 7.31
N SER A 347 14.29 17.32 7.48
CA SER A 347 13.11 17.98 6.90
C SER A 347 12.70 19.20 7.73
N VAL A 348 12.85 19.12 9.06
CA VAL A 348 12.65 20.27 9.96
C VAL A 348 13.64 21.39 9.65
N SER A 349 14.92 21.07 9.43
CA SER A 349 15.94 22.06 9.05
C SER A 349 15.72 22.75 7.69
N ARG A 350 14.85 22.21 6.83
CA ARG A 350 14.52 22.82 5.52
C ARG A 350 13.29 23.73 5.57
N HIS A 351 12.57 23.78 6.70
CA HIS A 351 11.40 24.63 6.90
C HIS A 351 11.62 25.67 8.00
N GLY A 352 12.82 25.69 8.59
CA GLY A 352 13.29 26.74 9.48
C GLY A 352 14.55 27.36 8.92
N GLU A 353 14.39 28.18 7.88
CA GLU A 353 15.18 29.37 7.54
C GLU A 353 14.36 30.25 6.58
#